data_AF-A0A1I3UQI2-F1
#
_entry.id   AF-A0A1I3UQI2-F1
#
_cell.length_a   1.000
_cell.length_b   1.000
_cell.length_c   1.000
_cell.angle_alpha   90.00
_cell.angle_beta   90.00
_cell.angle_gamma   90.00
#
_symmetry.space_group_name_H-M   'P 1'
#
loop_
_entity.id
_entity.type
_entity.pdbx_description
1 polymer ?
#
loop_
_entity_poly.entity_id
_entity_poly.type
_entity_poly.pdbx_seq_one_letter_code
_entity_poly.pdbx_strand_id
1 'polypeptide(L)'
;MSEQSIPEKVPVLHTRFRIVTPMFINGIYPQKAELRLPSVKGCLRFWFRAIHPGYFLQTDKRKKAPTLEEAIFGSAQHGQSRFLMHLSKHSLRHVPYTVTNHKRSFFVVRGVPKHYFPPGQSFSLSFAFRPTEVSWMKQVYQAVLASTWLLGNIGGLGTRTRRGYGALLLEDWQPYDAEGYPPISEWLSSLPQLHQVSTIDEWIQQIRQGLQTIRSWFLAPERPVQHVSQRFPNTRLSQRARLYYRPQEFDSEEAARQEGERVLHAFANEASERFHRLVLGLPMYLQGTQYHAAPPEEFKSKHAKHAKHVKRMASPIWLRIIPIQQTYTPIFLLPQTSLPAVKGLPDHSLQQSYQLLQEHLKELGYEEVWLS
;
A
#
# COMPACT_ATOMS: atom_id res chain seq x y z
N MET A 1 -2.29 -30.97 -20.06
CA MET A 1 -1.51 -30.96 -18.80
C MET A 1 -2.30 -30.14 -17.80
N SER A 2 -2.81 -30.80 -16.76
CA SER A 2 -3.81 -30.29 -15.83
C SER A 2 -3.37 -29.02 -15.11
N GLU A 3 -4.26 -28.02 -15.09
CA GLU A 3 -4.29 -27.01 -14.04
C GLU A 3 -4.29 -27.75 -12.69
N GLN A 4 -3.29 -27.53 -11.85
CA GLN A 4 -3.39 -27.93 -10.46
C GLN A 4 -4.45 -27.05 -9.81
N SER A 5 -5.70 -27.52 -9.87
CA SER A 5 -6.82 -26.91 -9.18
C SER A 5 -6.52 -26.90 -7.68
N ILE A 6 -6.78 -25.75 -7.05
CA ILE A 6 -6.86 -25.69 -5.59
C ILE A 6 -7.91 -26.72 -5.18
N PRO A 7 -7.66 -27.61 -4.20
CA PRO A 7 -8.65 -28.58 -3.81
C PRO A 7 -9.93 -27.85 -3.39
N GLU A 8 -11.04 -28.11 -4.10
CA GLU A 8 -12.38 -27.54 -3.87
C GLU A 8 -12.95 -27.87 -2.47
N LYS A 9 -12.16 -28.43 -1.54
CA LYS A 9 -12.58 -28.81 -0.19
C LYS A 9 -12.27 -27.77 0.88
N VAL A 10 -11.67 -26.64 0.51
CA VAL A 10 -11.36 -25.56 1.44
C VAL A 10 -11.95 -24.25 0.92
N PRO A 11 -12.28 -23.30 1.81
CA PRO A 11 -12.75 -21.99 1.38
C PRO A 11 -11.69 -21.28 0.52
N VAL A 12 -12.13 -20.62 -0.55
CA VAL A 12 -11.25 -19.90 -1.48
C VAL A 12 -11.78 -18.49 -1.73
N LEU A 13 -10.90 -17.51 -1.83
CA LEU A 13 -11.22 -16.19 -2.37
C LEU A 13 -10.56 -16.05 -3.73
N HIS A 14 -11.35 -15.88 -4.78
CA HIS A 14 -10.89 -15.51 -6.12
C HIS A 14 -10.90 -14.01 -6.26
N THR A 15 -9.90 -13.43 -6.90
CA THR A 15 -9.80 -11.97 -7.12
C THR A 15 -9.23 -11.67 -8.48
N ARG A 16 -9.65 -10.56 -9.07
CA ARG A 16 -9.15 -10.02 -10.33
C ARG A 16 -8.74 -8.58 -10.14
N PHE A 17 -7.49 -8.28 -10.50
CA PHE A 17 -6.94 -6.93 -10.46
C PHE A 17 -6.62 -6.42 -11.86
N ARG A 18 -6.93 -5.16 -12.13
CA ARG A 18 -6.43 -4.43 -13.31
C ARG A 18 -5.31 -3.49 -12.94
N ILE A 19 -4.31 -3.41 -13.83
CA ILE A 19 -3.19 -2.49 -13.75
C ILE A 19 -3.67 -1.13 -14.29
N VAL A 20 -3.72 -0.13 -13.43
CA VAL A 20 -4.24 1.22 -13.77
C VAL A 20 -3.13 2.12 -14.29
N THR A 21 -1.94 2.02 -13.72
CA THR A 21 -0.76 2.85 -14.09
C THR A 21 0.44 1.94 -14.35
N PRO A 22 1.45 2.41 -15.12
CA PRO A 22 2.60 1.58 -15.48
C PRO A 22 3.22 0.88 -14.26
N MET A 23 3.29 -0.45 -14.29
CA MET A 23 3.77 -1.24 -13.15
C MET A 23 5.21 -1.69 -13.38
N PHE A 24 6.15 -0.96 -12.79
CA PHE A 24 7.57 -1.32 -12.77
C PHE A 24 7.85 -2.35 -11.68
N ILE A 25 7.94 -3.62 -12.06
CA ILE A 25 8.24 -4.73 -11.16
C ILE A 25 9.34 -5.58 -11.76
N ASN A 26 10.31 -5.99 -10.94
CA ASN A 26 11.49 -6.71 -11.41
C ASN A 26 11.51 -8.14 -10.87
N GLY A 27 11.85 -9.07 -11.75
CA GLY A 27 12.21 -10.43 -11.40
C GLY A 27 13.68 -10.58 -11.08
N ILE A 28 14.20 -11.78 -11.35
CA ILE A 28 15.65 -12.04 -11.32
C ILE A 28 16.37 -11.22 -12.41
N TYR A 29 15.72 -11.05 -13.57
CA TYR A 29 16.27 -10.35 -14.72
C TYR A 29 15.69 -8.93 -14.86
N PRO A 30 16.51 -7.87 -14.91
CA PRO A 30 16.04 -6.49 -15.06
C PRO A 30 15.26 -6.23 -16.37
N GLN A 31 15.56 -7.01 -17.41
CA GLN A 31 14.96 -6.94 -18.74
C GLN A 31 13.60 -7.67 -18.84
N LYS A 32 13.05 -8.12 -17.72
CA LYS A 32 11.77 -8.84 -17.68
C LYS A 32 10.95 -8.37 -16.50
N ALA A 33 9.79 -7.80 -16.77
CA ALA A 33 8.82 -7.56 -15.71
C ALA A 33 8.23 -8.89 -15.26
N GLU A 34 8.26 -9.15 -13.96
CA GLU A 34 7.82 -10.42 -13.38
C GLU A 34 6.98 -10.17 -12.12
N LEU A 35 5.73 -10.64 -12.13
CA LEU A 35 4.86 -10.60 -10.97
C LEU A 35 5.08 -11.84 -10.11
N ARG A 36 5.65 -11.65 -8.92
CA ARG A 36 6.01 -12.74 -7.99
C ARG A 36 5.10 -12.74 -6.78
N LEU A 37 4.58 -13.92 -6.42
CA LEU A 37 3.71 -14.10 -5.24
C LEU A 37 4.34 -13.58 -3.93
N PRO A 38 5.65 -13.78 -3.64
CA PRO A 38 6.27 -13.19 -2.46
C PRO A 38 6.18 -11.66 -2.41
N SER A 39 6.29 -10.99 -3.56
CA SER A 39 6.15 -9.52 -3.64
C SER A 39 4.73 -9.09 -3.32
N VAL A 40 3.73 -9.77 -3.87
CA VAL A 40 2.32 -9.51 -3.55
C VAL A 40 2.04 -9.76 -2.06
N LYS A 41 2.52 -10.87 -1.51
CA LYS A 41 2.38 -11.19 -0.08
C LYS A 41 3.00 -10.12 0.81
N GLY A 42 4.14 -9.56 0.43
CA GLY A 42 4.76 -8.42 1.12
C GLY A 42 3.86 -7.18 1.16
N CYS A 43 3.17 -6.88 0.05
CA CYS A 43 2.21 -5.78 -0.02
C CYS A 43 0.94 -6.04 0.81
N LEU A 44 0.45 -7.29 0.86
CA LEU A 44 -0.66 -7.66 1.75
C LEU A 44 -0.27 -7.48 3.22
N ARG A 45 0.93 -7.93 3.63
CA ARG A 45 1.44 -7.71 4.99
C ARG A 45 1.57 -6.23 5.32
N PHE A 46 2.01 -5.41 4.37
CA PHE A 46 2.06 -3.97 4.55
C PHE A 46 0.68 -3.38 4.86
N TRP A 47 -0.35 -3.76 4.10
CA TRP A 47 -1.71 -3.30 4.34
C TRP A 47 -2.28 -3.80 5.66
N PHE A 48 -2.05 -5.07 6.00
CA PHE A 48 -2.42 -5.61 7.32
C PHE A 48 -1.80 -4.81 8.48
N ARG A 49 -0.51 -4.45 8.39
CA ARG A 49 0.13 -3.59 9.42
C ARG A 49 -0.48 -2.19 9.49
N ALA A 50 -0.92 -1.66 8.34
CA ALA A 50 -1.50 -0.32 8.26
C ALA A 50 -2.86 -0.24 8.96
N ILE A 51 -3.65 -1.32 8.97
CA ILE A 51 -4.99 -1.34 9.59
C ILE A 51 -5.07 -2.02 10.96
N HIS A 52 -4.20 -2.98 11.28
CA HIS A 52 -4.34 -3.76 12.51
C HIS A 52 -3.46 -3.20 13.65
N PRO A 53 -3.99 -2.59 14.73
CA PRO A 53 -3.18 -2.06 15.85
C PRO A 53 -2.34 -3.11 16.57
N GLY A 54 -2.87 -4.30 16.78
CA GLY A 54 -2.17 -5.39 17.47
C GLY A 54 -1.37 -6.35 16.58
N TYR A 55 -0.97 -5.99 15.35
CA TYR A 55 -0.38 -6.98 14.42
C TYR A 55 0.90 -7.65 14.95
N PHE A 56 1.63 -6.96 15.82
CA PHE A 56 2.89 -7.41 16.43
C PHE A 56 2.69 -8.08 17.80
N LEU A 57 1.45 -8.18 18.29
CA LEU A 57 1.16 -8.86 19.55
C LEU A 57 1.42 -10.35 19.39
N GLN A 58 2.07 -10.93 20.40
CA GLN A 58 2.28 -12.38 20.47
C GLN A 58 0.95 -13.09 20.68
N THR A 59 0.77 -14.23 20.01
CA THR A 59 -0.46 -15.02 20.09
C THR A 59 -0.64 -15.71 21.44
N ASP A 60 0.44 -15.87 22.20
CA ASP A 60 0.44 -16.48 23.53
C ASP A 60 1.64 -16.00 24.37
N LYS A 61 1.71 -16.48 25.63
CA LYS A 61 2.71 -16.03 26.62
C LYS A 61 4.10 -16.64 26.45
N ARG A 62 4.31 -17.53 25.47
CA ARG A 62 5.63 -18.19 25.28
C ARG A 62 6.65 -17.18 24.77
N LYS A 63 7.89 -17.31 25.27
CA LYS A 63 9.02 -16.42 24.95
C LYS A 63 9.32 -16.27 23.45
N LYS A 64 8.89 -17.24 22.61
CA LYS A 64 9.04 -17.25 21.15
C LYS A 64 7.71 -17.53 20.44
N ALA A 65 6.59 -17.07 21.02
CA ALA A 65 5.30 -17.14 20.34
C ALA A 65 5.33 -16.27 19.06
N PRO A 66 4.68 -16.72 17.97
CA PRO A 66 4.54 -15.89 16.78
C PRO A 66 3.75 -14.63 17.12
N THR A 67 4.06 -13.55 16.42
CA THR A 67 3.16 -12.39 16.36
C THR A 67 1.91 -12.74 15.55
N LEU A 68 0.83 -11.97 15.73
CA LEU A 68 -0.41 -12.17 14.95
C LEU A 68 -0.15 -12.14 13.43
N GLU A 69 0.67 -11.21 12.97
CA GLU A 69 1.08 -11.14 11.56
C GLU A 69 1.79 -12.42 11.10
N GLU A 70 2.71 -12.96 11.92
CA GLU A 70 3.43 -14.19 11.59
C GLU A 70 2.53 -15.42 11.65
N ALA A 71 1.57 -15.45 12.57
CA ALA A 71 0.60 -16.54 12.66
C ALA A 71 -0.31 -16.60 11.43
N ILE A 72 -0.66 -15.46 10.83
CA ILE A 72 -1.51 -15.37 9.63
C ILE A 72 -0.69 -15.56 8.34
N PHE A 73 0.36 -14.73 8.17
CA PHE A 73 1.14 -14.65 6.93
C PHE A 73 2.37 -15.57 6.90
N GLY A 74 2.66 -16.29 7.98
CA GLY A 74 3.84 -17.14 8.14
C GLY A 74 5.11 -16.35 8.45
N SER A 75 6.16 -17.05 8.84
CA SER A 75 7.51 -16.48 8.99
C SER A 75 8.56 -17.58 8.87
N ALA A 76 9.83 -17.20 8.67
CA ALA A 76 10.93 -18.16 8.64
C ALA A 76 11.06 -18.96 9.96
N GLN A 77 10.60 -18.39 11.09
CA GLN A 77 10.68 -19.00 12.41
C GLN A 77 9.42 -19.78 12.81
N HIS A 78 8.26 -19.42 12.28
CA HIS A 78 6.96 -19.94 12.72
C HIS A 78 6.18 -20.69 11.62
N GLY A 79 6.80 -20.90 10.46
CA GLY A 79 6.28 -21.74 9.39
C GLY A 79 5.46 -21.00 8.34
N GLN A 80 4.66 -21.77 7.60
CA GLN A 80 3.87 -21.27 6.46
C GLN A 80 2.67 -20.43 6.88
N SER A 81 2.12 -19.65 5.94
CA SER A 81 0.86 -18.92 6.15
C SER A 81 -0.34 -19.85 6.35
N ARG A 82 -1.40 -19.31 6.94
CA ARG A 82 -2.73 -19.93 7.08
C ARG A 82 -3.55 -19.89 5.78
N PHE A 83 -2.98 -19.37 4.71
CA PHE A 83 -3.55 -19.39 3.38
C PHE A 83 -2.45 -19.65 2.34
N LEU A 84 -2.84 -20.21 1.20
CA LEU A 84 -2.00 -20.37 0.02
C LEU A 84 -2.42 -19.34 -1.02
N MET A 85 -1.46 -18.77 -1.74
CA MET A 85 -1.72 -17.84 -2.84
C MET A 85 -1.43 -18.55 -4.15
N HIS A 86 -2.32 -18.41 -5.11
CA HIS A 86 -2.13 -18.85 -6.49
C HIS A 86 -2.26 -17.64 -7.41
N LEU A 87 -1.28 -17.47 -8.30
CA LEU A 87 -1.36 -16.50 -9.39
C LEU A 87 -1.73 -17.29 -10.64
N SER A 88 -2.89 -16.98 -11.23
CA SER A 88 -3.33 -17.65 -12.46
C SER A 88 -2.30 -17.44 -13.56
N LYS A 89 -2.10 -18.48 -14.40
CA LYS A 89 -1.16 -18.45 -15.52
C LYS A 89 -1.67 -17.51 -16.61
N HIS A 90 -1.49 -16.21 -16.42
CA HIS A 90 -1.69 -15.21 -17.46
C HIS A 90 -0.35 -14.62 -17.85
N SER A 91 -0.04 -14.64 -19.14
CA SER A 91 1.11 -13.93 -19.69
C SER A 91 0.79 -12.45 -19.77
N LEU A 92 1.11 -11.71 -18.70
CA LEU A 92 1.13 -10.25 -18.75
C LEU A 92 2.20 -9.80 -19.75
N ARG A 93 1.79 -9.03 -20.76
CA ARG A 93 2.71 -8.38 -21.70
C ARG A 93 3.51 -7.34 -20.95
N HIS A 94 4.83 -7.45 -21.05
CA HIS A 94 5.75 -6.42 -20.58
C HIS A 94 6.41 -5.71 -21.75
N VAL A 95 6.73 -4.44 -21.59
CA VAL A 95 7.41 -3.64 -22.63
C VAL A 95 8.67 -3.00 -22.05
N PRO A 96 9.73 -2.82 -22.87
CA PRO A 96 10.89 -2.06 -22.45
C PRO A 96 10.49 -0.60 -22.20
N TYR A 97 11.06 -0.03 -21.14
CA TYR A 97 11.02 1.39 -20.87
C TYR A 97 12.26 2.04 -21.51
N THR A 98 12.12 2.46 -22.76
CA THR A 98 13.11 3.29 -23.45
C THR A 98 12.69 4.74 -23.33
N VAL A 99 13.55 5.58 -22.76
CA VAL A 99 13.30 7.02 -22.68
C VAL A 99 13.57 7.59 -24.08
N THR A 100 12.59 7.54 -24.98
CA THR A 100 12.67 8.16 -26.31
C THR A 100 11.92 9.48 -26.41
N ASN A 101 11.01 9.78 -25.47
CA ASN A 101 10.16 10.97 -25.54
C ASN A 101 10.51 12.05 -24.50
N HIS A 102 10.48 13.30 -24.95
CA HIS A 102 10.71 14.52 -24.16
C HIS A 102 9.67 14.80 -23.07
N LYS A 103 8.65 13.94 -22.89
CA LYS A 103 7.67 14.01 -21.79
C LYS A 103 8.24 13.31 -20.56
N ARG A 104 8.93 14.09 -19.74
CA ARG A 104 9.74 13.66 -18.59
C ARG A 104 8.85 13.12 -17.46
N SER A 105 9.00 11.84 -17.07
CA SER A 105 8.63 11.43 -15.70
C SER A 105 9.72 11.86 -14.74
N PHE A 106 9.33 12.47 -13.62
CA PHE A 106 10.27 12.94 -12.60
C PHE A 106 10.77 11.84 -11.67
N PHE A 107 10.04 10.72 -11.59
CA PHE A 107 10.26 9.70 -10.57
C PHE A 107 10.84 8.38 -11.11
N VAL A 108 10.91 8.23 -12.43
CA VAL A 108 11.56 7.08 -13.09
C VAL A 108 13.03 7.38 -13.36
N VAL A 109 13.91 6.50 -12.85
CA VAL A 109 15.38 6.65 -12.95
C VAL A 109 15.83 6.46 -14.41
N ARG A 110 16.60 7.42 -14.92
CA ARG A 110 17.18 7.41 -16.28
C ARG A 110 18.26 6.33 -16.45
N GLY A 111 18.44 5.87 -17.68
CA GLY A 111 19.62 5.09 -18.10
C GLY A 111 19.66 3.63 -17.63
N VAL A 112 18.63 3.16 -16.93
CA VAL A 112 18.52 1.74 -16.54
C VAL A 112 17.48 1.08 -17.45
N PRO A 113 17.87 0.12 -18.29
CA PRO A 113 16.92 -0.72 -19.01
C PRO A 113 15.98 -1.37 -18.01
N LYS A 114 14.69 -1.05 -18.11
CA LYS A 114 13.65 -1.62 -17.24
C LYS A 114 12.50 -2.05 -18.10
N HIS A 115 11.85 -3.12 -17.69
CA HIS A 115 10.57 -3.51 -18.25
C HIS A 115 9.46 -3.16 -17.26
N TYR A 116 8.27 -2.93 -17.79
CA TYR A 116 7.07 -2.72 -16.99
C TYR A 116 5.88 -3.42 -17.62
N PHE A 117 4.85 -3.65 -16.83
CA PHE A 117 3.54 -4.05 -17.36
C PHE A 117 2.73 -2.79 -17.68
N PRO A 118 2.35 -2.57 -18.96
CA PRO A 118 1.46 -1.48 -19.35
C PRO A 118 0.11 -1.50 -18.63
N PRO A 119 -0.50 -0.31 -18.42
CA PRO A 119 -1.89 -0.18 -17.99
C PRO A 119 -2.88 -0.98 -18.84
N GLY A 120 -4.05 -1.28 -18.26
CA GLY A 120 -5.18 -1.93 -18.92
C GLY A 120 -5.17 -3.46 -18.89
N GLN A 121 -4.06 -4.08 -18.49
CA GLN A 121 -3.98 -5.54 -18.31
C GLN A 121 -4.51 -5.97 -16.95
N SER A 122 -5.09 -7.16 -16.87
CA SER A 122 -5.56 -7.74 -15.62
C SER A 122 -4.88 -9.07 -15.30
N PHE A 123 -4.83 -9.40 -14.02
CA PHE A 123 -4.34 -10.69 -13.51
C PHE A 123 -5.22 -11.16 -12.37
N SER A 124 -5.25 -12.47 -12.15
CA SER A 124 -6.09 -13.09 -11.11
C SER A 124 -5.24 -13.71 -10.01
N LEU A 125 -5.65 -13.50 -8.76
CA LEU A 125 -5.07 -14.08 -7.57
C LEU A 125 -6.14 -14.87 -6.82
N SER A 126 -5.81 -16.07 -6.39
CA SER A 126 -6.67 -16.89 -5.52
C SER A 126 -6.02 -17.12 -4.18
N PHE A 127 -6.81 -17.10 -3.12
CA PHE A 127 -6.39 -17.37 -1.74
C PHE A 127 -7.13 -18.59 -1.22
N ALA A 128 -6.42 -19.71 -1.05
CA ALA A 128 -7.00 -20.92 -0.46
C ALA A 128 -6.71 -20.94 1.05
N PHE A 129 -7.76 -20.99 1.87
CA PHE A 129 -7.62 -20.89 3.32
C PHE A 129 -7.41 -22.26 3.95
N ARG A 130 -6.36 -22.39 4.75
CA ARG A 130 -6.00 -23.67 5.38
C ARG A 130 -6.90 -23.91 6.60
N PRO A 131 -7.38 -25.14 6.81
CA PRO A 131 -8.20 -25.47 7.98
C PRO A 131 -7.51 -25.09 9.29
N THR A 132 -8.27 -24.44 10.17
CA THR A 132 -7.88 -24.12 11.55
C THR A 132 -9.13 -23.86 12.37
N GLU A 133 -8.98 -23.51 13.65
CA GLU A 133 -10.10 -23.18 14.53
C GLU A 133 -10.93 -22.02 13.97
N VAL A 134 -12.25 -22.05 14.19
CA VAL A 134 -13.20 -21.07 13.64
C VAL A 134 -12.82 -19.62 13.99
N SER A 135 -12.37 -19.38 15.23
CA SER A 135 -11.92 -18.05 15.68
C SER A 135 -10.71 -17.55 14.87
N TRP A 136 -9.77 -18.44 14.55
CA TRP A 136 -8.61 -18.16 13.72
C TRP A 136 -8.99 -17.99 12.25
N MET A 137 -9.92 -18.79 11.73
CA MET A 137 -10.41 -18.66 10.35
C MET A 137 -10.96 -17.25 10.09
N LYS A 138 -11.82 -16.76 11.00
CA LYS A 138 -12.35 -15.38 10.96
C LYS A 138 -11.23 -14.34 10.88
N GLN A 139 -10.22 -14.41 11.75
CA GLN A 139 -9.11 -13.46 11.76
C GLN A 139 -8.30 -13.51 10.46
N VAL A 140 -8.06 -14.71 9.92
CA VAL A 140 -7.33 -14.89 8.66
C VAL A 140 -8.12 -14.31 7.50
N TYR A 141 -9.45 -14.53 7.44
CA TYR A 141 -10.31 -13.97 6.40
C TYR A 141 -10.31 -12.46 6.43
N GLN A 142 -10.61 -11.86 7.59
CA GLN A 142 -10.62 -10.42 7.75
C GLN A 142 -9.27 -9.81 7.36
N ALA A 143 -8.15 -10.42 7.75
CA ALA A 143 -6.82 -9.95 7.41
C ALA A 143 -6.56 -9.99 5.89
N VAL A 144 -6.90 -11.10 5.22
CA VAL A 144 -6.70 -11.25 3.77
C VAL A 144 -7.65 -10.36 2.98
N LEU A 145 -8.95 -10.34 3.32
CA LEU A 145 -9.96 -9.51 2.67
C LEU A 145 -9.63 -8.02 2.77
N ALA A 146 -9.35 -7.51 3.98
CA ALA A 146 -9.00 -6.11 4.18
C ALA A 146 -7.73 -5.74 3.43
N SER A 147 -6.68 -6.57 3.50
CA SER A 147 -5.41 -6.30 2.83
C SER A 147 -5.54 -6.30 1.31
N THR A 148 -6.32 -7.24 0.76
CA THR A 148 -6.61 -7.37 -0.68
C THR A 148 -7.45 -6.20 -1.18
N TRP A 149 -8.50 -5.84 -0.45
CA TRP A 149 -9.36 -4.70 -0.78
C TRP A 149 -8.56 -3.38 -0.78
N LEU A 150 -7.73 -3.14 0.24
CA LEU A 150 -6.86 -1.95 0.29
C LEU A 150 -5.81 -1.95 -0.82
N LEU A 151 -5.23 -3.11 -1.12
CA LEU A 151 -4.27 -3.26 -2.22
C LEU A 151 -4.88 -2.88 -3.56
N GLY A 152 -6.12 -3.29 -3.81
CA GLY A 152 -6.82 -3.05 -5.06
C GLY A 152 -7.50 -1.69 -5.18
N ASN A 153 -7.77 -0.99 -4.08
CA ASN A 153 -8.51 0.28 -4.15
C ASN A 153 -7.63 1.52 -3.92
N ILE A 154 -6.62 1.40 -3.05
CA ILE A 154 -5.71 2.53 -2.71
C ILE A 154 -4.23 2.10 -2.69
N GLY A 155 -3.95 0.88 -3.17
CA GLY A 155 -2.62 0.29 -3.20
C GLY A 155 -1.99 0.26 -4.58
N GLY A 156 -1.01 -0.61 -4.69
CA GLY A 156 -0.25 -0.83 -5.91
C GLY A 156 0.90 -1.80 -5.70
N LEU A 157 1.44 -2.30 -6.80
CA LEU A 157 2.55 -3.25 -6.82
C LEU A 157 3.74 -2.67 -7.60
N GLY A 158 4.94 -3.16 -7.26
CA GLY A 158 6.18 -2.74 -7.90
C GLY A 158 6.83 -1.51 -7.26
N THR A 159 7.62 -0.80 -8.05
CA THR A 159 8.42 0.34 -7.60
C THR A 159 7.66 1.65 -7.79
N ARG A 160 7.98 2.65 -6.97
CA ARG A 160 7.36 4.00 -7.04
C ARG A 160 5.84 4.01 -6.83
N THR A 161 5.31 3.01 -6.12
CA THR A 161 3.85 2.93 -5.87
C THR A 161 3.30 4.18 -5.24
N ARG A 162 4.01 4.83 -4.32
CA ARG A 162 3.62 6.10 -3.66
C ARG A 162 3.71 7.35 -4.56
N ARG A 163 4.08 7.19 -5.82
CA ARG A 163 4.30 8.27 -6.80
C ARG A 163 3.47 8.06 -8.07
N GLY A 164 2.30 7.44 -7.95
CA GLY A 164 1.39 7.25 -9.08
C GLY A 164 1.71 6.07 -10.01
N TYR A 165 2.64 5.17 -9.66
CA TYR A 165 2.95 3.99 -10.47
C TYR A 165 2.40 2.69 -9.90
N GLY A 166 2.14 1.71 -10.75
CA GLY A 166 1.69 0.37 -10.33
C GLY A 166 0.39 0.34 -9.53
N ALA A 167 -0.43 1.39 -9.62
CA ALA A 167 -1.77 1.42 -9.06
C ALA A 167 -2.62 0.27 -9.64
N LEU A 168 -3.44 -0.32 -8.79
CA LEU A 168 -4.34 -1.41 -9.13
C LEU A 168 -5.79 -0.96 -8.99
N LEU A 169 -6.68 -1.70 -9.63
CA LEU A 169 -8.13 -1.70 -9.39
C LEU A 169 -8.57 -3.12 -9.09
N LEU A 170 -9.32 -3.33 -8.00
CA LEU A 170 -10.00 -4.60 -7.74
C LEU A 170 -11.28 -4.68 -8.59
N GLU A 171 -11.20 -5.37 -9.72
CA GLU A 171 -12.30 -5.50 -10.68
C GLU A 171 -13.33 -6.53 -10.23
N ASP A 172 -12.88 -7.59 -9.58
CA ASP A 172 -13.77 -8.66 -9.13
C ASP A 172 -13.15 -9.41 -7.96
N TRP A 173 -14.03 -9.97 -7.12
CA TRP A 173 -13.66 -10.88 -6.06
C TRP A 173 -14.85 -11.77 -5.68
N GLN A 174 -14.65 -13.08 -5.73
CA GLN A 174 -15.70 -14.06 -5.54
C GLN A 174 -15.30 -15.08 -4.47
N PRO A 175 -16.18 -15.39 -3.52
CA PRO A 175 -15.91 -16.41 -2.53
C PRO A 175 -16.30 -17.79 -3.09
N TYR A 176 -15.54 -18.80 -2.72
CA TYR A 176 -15.97 -20.18 -2.68
C TYR A 176 -16.10 -20.56 -1.21
N ASP A 177 -17.34 -20.64 -0.73
CA ASP A 177 -17.64 -21.07 0.63
C ASP A 177 -17.68 -22.60 0.67
N ALA A 178 -16.83 -23.19 1.52
CA ALA A 178 -16.79 -24.64 1.68
C ALA A 178 -17.63 -25.07 2.89
N GLU A 179 -18.35 -26.19 2.74
CA GLU A 179 -19.15 -26.78 3.81
C GLU A 179 -18.28 -27.08 5.05
N GLY A 180 -18.83 -26.81 6.25
CA GLY A 180 -18.12 -27.01 7.52
C GLY A 180 -17.15 -25.89 7.91
N TYR A 181 -17.08 -24.79 7.14
CA TYR A 181 -16.29 -23.61 7.44
C TYR A 181 -17.17 -22.36 7.52
N PRO A 182 -16.73 -21.30 8.23
CA PRO A 182 -17.39 -20.00 8.17
C PRO A 182 -17.41 -19.47 6.73
N PRO A 183 -18.52 -18.89 6.26
CA PRO A 183 -18.62 -18.39 4.89
C PRO A 183 -17.81 -17.09 4.71
N ILE A 184 -16.88 -17.07 3.75
CA ILE A 184 -16.12 -15.87 3.39
C ILE A 184 -17.07 -14.76 2.92
N SER A 185 -18.18 -15.14 2.27
CA SER A 185 -19.21 -14.23 1.76
C SER A 185 -19.81 -13.29 2.82
N GLU A 186 -19.85 -13.71 4.09
CA GLU A 186 -20.30 -12.88 5.22
C GLU A 186 -19.49 -11.58 5.33
N TRP A 187 -18.15 -11.68 5.26
CA TRP A 187 -17.27 -10.52 5.35
C TRP A 187 -17.11 -9.82 4.01
N LEU A 188 -17.09 -10.57 2.91
CA LEU A 188 -16.94 -10.04 1.56
C LEU A 188 -18.06 -9.04 1.22
N SER A 189 -19.31 -9.39 1.52
CA SER A 189 -20.50 -8.58 1.23
C SER A 189 -20.56 -7.26 2.02
N SER A 190 -19.85 -7.17 3.14
CA SER A 190 -19.79 -5.95 3.96
C SER A 190 -18.81 -4.90 3.43
N LEU A 191 -18.00 -5.23 2.41
CA LEU A 191 -17.05 -4.32 1.78
C LEU A 191 -17.54 -3.89 0.39
N PRO A 192 -17.50 -2.58 0.08
CA PRO A 192 -18.05 -2.08 -1.16
C PRO A 192 -17.16 -2.37 -2.38
N GLN A 193 -17.79 -2.39 -3.55
CA GLN A 193 -17.14 -2.65 -4.85
C GLN A 193 -16.82 -1.33 -5.57
N LEU A 194 -15.64 -0.77 -5.31
CA LEU A 194 -15.26 0.55 -5.79
C LEU A 194 -15.02 0.64 -7.31
N HIS A 195 -14.95 -0.47 -8.03
CA HIS A 195 -14.79 -0.45 -9.49
C HIS A 195 -16.08 -0.07 -10.23
N GLN A 196 -17.24 -0.08 -9.57
CA GLN A 196 -18.56 0.19 -10.16
C GLN A 196 -19.02 1.63 -9.99
N VAL A 197 -18.30 2.41 -9.19
CA VAL A 197 -18.70 3.80 -8.88
C VAL A 197 -18.54 4.69 -10.10
N SER A 198 -19.44 5.67 -10.19
CA SER A 198 -19.57 6.54 -11.36
C SER A 198 -19.01 7.94 -11.14
N THR A 199 -18.78 8.34 -9.88
CA THR A 199 -18.26 9.67 -9.52
C THR A 199 -17.21 9.57 -8.44
N ILE A 200 -16.38 10.61 -8.32
CA ILE A 200 -15.35 10.68 -7.26
C ILE A 200 -15.97 10.79 -5.86
N ASP A 201 -17.11 11.48 -5.73
CA ASP A 201 -17.81 11.62 -4.45
C ASP A 201 -18.38 10.27 -3.98
N GLU A 202 -18.96 9.50 -4.90
CA GLU A 202 -19.40 8.12 -4.61
C GLU A 202 -18.20 7.24 -4.23
N TRP A 203 -17.08 7.33 -4.97
CA TRP A 203 -15.86 6.61 -4.63
C TRP A 203 -15.37 6.97 -3.22
N ILE A 204 -15.41 8.26 -2.85
CA ILE A 204 -15.03 8.77 -1.53
C ILE A 204 -15.96 8.24 -0.43
N GLN A 205 -17.27 8.19 -0.68
CA GLN A 205 -18.23 7.63 0.26
C GLN A 205 -17.96 6.13 0.48
N GLN A 206 -17.75 5.38 -0.60
CA GLN A 206 -17.52 3.94 -0.54
C GLN A 206 -16.18 3.58 0.10
N ILE A 207 -15.10 4.34 -0.17
CA ILE A 207 -13.81 4.11 0.52
C ILE A 207 -13.94 4.37 2.02
N ARG A 208 -14.67 5.42 2.44
CA ARG A 208 -14.93 5.71 3.85
C ARG A 208 -15.70 4.57 4.53
N GLN A 209 -16.79 4.12 3.91
CA GLN A 209 -17.58 3.00 4.41
C GLN A 209 -16.73 1.73 4.55
N GLY A 210 -15.97 1.37 3.51
CA GLY A 210 -15.09 0.20 3.55
C GLY A 210 -14.02 0.30 4.64
N LEU A 211 -13.46 1.49 4.87
CA LEU A 211 -12.50 1.71 5.96
C LEU A 211 -13.15 1.63 7.34
N GLN A 212 -14.38 2.11 7.50
CA GLN A 212 -15.14 1.94 8.75
C GLN A 212 -15.42 0.46 9.04
N THR A 213 -15.85 -0.31 8.02
CA THR A 213 -16.01 -1.77 8.12
C THR A 213 -14.70 -2.45 8.51
N ILE A 214 -13.59 -2.15 7.82
CA ILE A 214 -12.29 -2.75 8.15
C ILE A 214 -11.86 -2.43 9.59
N ARG A 215 -12.09 -1.20 10.06
CA ARG A 215 -11.74 -0.81 11.44
C ARG A 215 -12.54 -1.58 12.49
N SER A 216 -13.82 -1.89 12.22
CA SER A 216 -14.63 -2.69 13.15
C SER A 216 -14.12 -4.12 13.28
N TRP A 217 -13.42 -4.64 12.28
CA TRP A 217 -12.78 -5.96 12.33
C TRP A 217 -11.52 -6.00 13.21
N PHE A 218 -10.85 -4.86 13.39
CA PHE A 218 -9.54 -4.79 14.05
C PHE A 218 -9.54 -3.79 15.21
N LEU A 219 -10.26 -4.15 16.27
CA LEU A 219 -10.34 -3.34 17.48
C LEU A 219 -8.95 -3.13 18.10
N ALA A 220 -8.77 -1.96 18.70
CA ALA A 220 -7.57 -1.67 19.48
C ALA A 220 -7.48 -2.64 20.66
N PRO A 221 -6.27 -3.10 21.03
CA PRO A 221 -6.11 -3.93 22.21
C PRO A 221 -6.58 -3.17 23.47
N GLU A 222 -7.33 -3.85 24.34
CA GLU A 222 -7.88 -3.28 25.59
C GLU A 222 -6.80 -2.69 26.51
N ARG A 223 -5.57 -3.22 26.44
CA ARG A 223 -4.43 -2.72 27.20
C ARG A 223 -3.45 -2.00 26.26
N PRO A 224 -2.98 -0.79 26.62
CA PRO A 224 -1.86 -0.17 25.93
C PRO A 224 -0.68 -1.14 25.98
N VAL A 225 -0.09 -1.43 24.82
CA VAL A 225 1.09 -2.29 24.76
C VAL A 225 2.25 -1.51 25.39
N GLN A 226 2.75 -1.95 26.54
CA GLN A 226 3.76 -1.24 27.35
C GLN A 226 5.06 -0.89 26.59
N HIS A 227 5.34 -1.56 25.47
CA HIS A 227 6.51 -1.31 24.63
C HIS A 227 6.20 -0.56 23.32
N VAL A 228 4.95 -0.14 23.12
CA VAL A 228 4.57 0.73 22.02
C VAL A 228 4.36 2.12 22.61
N SER A 229 5.48 2.85 22.62
CA SER A 229 5.51 4.24 22.20
C SER A 229 4.17 4.76 21.67
N GLN A 230 3.57 5.83 22.18
CA GLN A 230 2.46 6.52 21.51
C GLN A 230 2.78 6.89 20.02
N ARG A 231 4.04 6.71 19.59
CA ARG A 231 4.55 6.78 18.22
C ARG A 231 4.63 5.39 17.57
N PHE A 232 3.64 5.07 16.74
CA PHE A 232 3.68 3.86 15.91
C PHE A 232 4.91 3.91 14.96
N PRO A 233 5.68 2.81 14.83
CA PRO A 233 6.89 2.76 14.00
C PRO A 233 6.58 2.71 12.49
N ASN A 234 5.32 2.44 12.13
CA ASN A 234 4.88 2.20 10.76
C ASN A 234 3.72 3.11 10.38
N THR A 235 3.51 3.29 9.08
CA THR A 235 2.35 3.98 8.52
C THR A 235 1.04 3.34 8.95
N ARG A 236 0.04 4.15 9.34
CA ARG A 236 -1.27 3.73 9.84
C ARG A 236 -2.39 4.37 9.05
N LEU A 237 -3.36 3.58 8.63
CA LEU A 237 -4.58 4.09 8.01
C LEU A 237 -5.67 4.31 9.08
N SER A 238 -5.35 5.17 10.04
CA SER A 238 -6.24 5.51 11.15
C SER A 238 -7.33 6.49 10.73
N GLN A 239 -8.21 6.88 11.66
CA GLN A 239 -9.19 7.95 11.46
C GLN A 239 -8.55 9.31 11.13
N ARG A 240 -7.24 9.47 11.37
CA ARG A 240 -6.48 10.69 11.01
C ARG A 240 -5.93 10.66 9.59
N ALA A 241 -6.14 9.57 8.85
CA ALA A 241 -5.75 9.50 7.46
C ALA A 241 -6.61 10.47 6.62
N ARG A 242 -5.95 11.17 5.71
CA ARG A 242 -6.57 12.20 4.88
C ARG A 242 -6.37 11.89 3.42
N LEU A 243 -7.32 12.33 2.63
CA LEU A 243 -7.31 12.24 1.18
C LEU A 243 -7.48 13.65 0.63
N TYR A 244 -6.66 14.01 -0.34
CA TYR A 244 -6.81 15.23 -1.11
C TYR A 244 -7.11 14.81 -2.55
N TYR A 245 -8.20 15.32 -3.11
CA TYR A 245 -8.59 15.06 -4.49
C TYR A 245 -8.92 16.36 -5.20
N ARG A 246 -8.86 16.33 -6.52
CA ARG A 246 -9.33 17.43 -7.35
C ARG A 246 -10.52 16.92 -8.14
N PRO A 247 -11.65 17.65 -8.22
CA PRO A 247 -12.81 17.26 -9.03
C PRO A 247 -12.53 17.19 -10.54
N GLN A 248 -11.35 17.63 -10.98
CA GLN A 248 -10.94 17.54 -12.37
C GLN A 248 -10.67 16.10 -12.78
N GLU A 249 -11.42 15.65 -13.78
CA GLU A 249 -11.26 14.36 -14.43
C GLU A 249 -10.31 14.46 -15.64
N PHE A 250 -9.60 13.36 -15.91
CA PHE A 250 -8.67 13.25 -17.04
C PHE A 250 -9.03 12.05 -17.92
N ASP A 251 -8.91 12.20 -19.24
CA ASP A 251 -9.24 11.14 -20.21
C ASP A 251 -8.24 9.97 -20.26
N SER A 252 -7.11 10.10 -19.56
CA SER A 252 -6.08 9.05 -19.50
C SER A 252 -5.37 9.02 -18.16
N GLU A 253 -4.92 7.82 -17.77
CA GLU A 253 -4.07 7.66 -16.58
C GLU A 253 -2.86 8.58 -16.66
N GLU A 254 -2.26 8.70 -17.86
CA GLU A 254 -0.99 9.37 -18.04
C GLU A 254 -1.13 10.87 -17.75
N ALA A 255 -2.21 11.48 -18.23
CA ALA A 255 -2.50 12.90 -17.96
C ALA A 255 -2.76 13.14 -16.46
N ALA A 256 -3.60 12.32 -15.81
CA ALA A 256 -3.84 12.40 -14.37
C ALA A 256 -2.54 12.21 -13.56
N ARG A 257 -1.72 11.24 -13.94
CA ARG A 257 -0.44 10.95 -13.29
C ARG A 257 0.56 12.07 -13.48
N GLN A 258 0.70 12.61 -14.70
CA GLN A 258 1.58 13.73 -14.97
C GLN A 258 1.19 14.97 -14.17
N GLU A 259 -0.11 15.22 -13.98
CA GLU A 259 -0.58 16.30 -13.11
C GLU A 259 -0.15 16.09 -11.65
N GLY A 260 -0.41 14.92 -11.07
CA GLY A 260 0.05 14.63 -9.71
C GLY A 260 1.57 14.64 -9.55
N GLU A 261 2.31 14.19 -10.56
CA GLU A 261 3.77 14.27 -10.60
C GLU A 261 4.26 15.73 -10.65
N ARG A 262 3.60 16.60 -11.43
CA ARG A 262 3.90 18.02 -11.53
C ARG A 262 3.77 18.72 -10.18
N VAL A 263 2.70 18.42 -9.42
CA VAL A 263 2.50 18.96 -8.06
C VAL A 263 3.64 18.56 -7.13
N LEU A 264 3.94 17.25 -7.03
CA LEU A 264 5.02 16.77 -6.17
C LEU A 264 6.40 17.29 -6.60
N HIS A 265 6.61 17.45 -7.91
CA HIS A 265 7.86 17.98 -8.44
C HIS A 265 8.01 19.48 -8.16
N ALA A 266 6.97 20.28 -8.36
CA ALA A 266 6.98 21.72 -8.04
C ALA A 266 7.32 21.93 -6.56
N PHE A 267 6.60 21.24 -5.67
CA PHE A 267 6.86 21.30 -4.23
C PHE A 267 8.29 20.88 -3.86
N ALA A 268 8.79 19.79 -4.44
CA ALA A 268 10.17 19.32 -4.24
C ALA A 268 11.26 20.25 -4.79
N ASN A 269 10.93 21.22 -5.63
CA ASN A 269 11.91 22.12 -6.25
C ASN A 269 11.66 23.58 -5.87
N GLU A 270 10.82 23.83 -4.87
CA GLU A 270 10.61 25.17 -4.35
C GLU A 270 11.92 25.74 -3.79
N ALA A 271 12.32 26.92 -4.29
CA ALA A 271 13.63 27.50 -4.01
C ALA A 271 13.77 27.99 -2.56
N SER A 272 12.64 28.37 -1.94
CA SER A 272 12.52 28.83 -0.55
C SER A 272 12.87 27.73 0.46
N GLU A 273 12.51 26.47 0.18
CA GLU A 273 12.52 25.40 1.17
C GLU A 273 13.14 24.09 0.67
N ARG A 274 14.46 24.00 0.81
CA ARG A 274 15.28 22.85 0.35
C ARG A 274 14.94 21.51 1.00
N PHE A 275 14.19 21.49 2.11
CA PHE A 275 13.85 20.27 2.85
C PHE A 275 12.58 19.58 2.34
N HIS A 276 11.80 20.22 1.47
CA HIS A 276 10.60 19.65 0.86
C HIS A 276 10.88 18.29 0.18
N ARG A 277 12.05 18.13 -0.45
CA ARG A 277 12.45 16.85 -1.06
C ARG A 277 12.50 15.68 -0.07
N LEU A 278 12.92 15.95 1.17
CA LEU A 278 13.09 14.94 2.20
C LEU A 278 11.74 14.40 2.69
N VAL A 279 10.75 15.29 2.83
CA VAL A 279 9.40 14.89 3.25
C VAL A 279 8.79 13.91 2.25
N LEU A 280 9.16 13.99 0.97
CA LEU A 280 8.64 13.06 -0.03
C LEU A 280 9.41 11.71 -0.09
N GLY A 281 10.30 11.42 0.86
CA GLY A 281 11.05 10.16 0.91
C GLY A 281 12.07 9.98 -0.23
N LEU A 282 12.53 11.09 -0.82
CA LEU A 282 13.67 11.06 -1.75
C LEU A 282 14.98 10.74 -0.99
N PRO A 283 16.02 10.23 -1.67
CA PRO A 283 17.31 10.00 -1.04
C PRO A 283 17.77 11.24 -0.27
N MET A 284 18.23 11.02 0.96
CA MET A 284 18.70 12.07 1.86
C MET A 284 20.09 12.56 1.45
N TYR A 285 20.23 13.01 0.21
CA TYR A 285 21.42 13.66 -0.31
C TYR A 285 21.01 15.05 -0.80
N LEU A 286 21.47 16.09 -0.12
CA LEU A 286 21.26 17.49 -0.49
C LEU A 286 22.63 18.15 -0.60
N GLN A 287 22.94 18.74 -1.76
CA GLN A 287 24.18 19.48 -2.01
C GLN A 287 25.47 18.68 -1.66
N GLY A 288 25.50 17.39 -1.96
CA GLY A 288 26.66 16.53 -1.66
C GLY A 288 26.74 16.07 -0.19
N THR A 289 25.88 16.58 0.69
CA THR A 289 25.78 16.13 2.09
C THR A 289 24.74 15.03 2.24
N GLN A 290 25.12 13.95 2.91
CA GLN A 290 24.22 12.85 3.26
C GLN A 290 23.57 13.10 4.62
N TYR A 291 22.25 13.14 4.67
CA TYR A 291 21.47 13.28 5.90
C TYR A 291 21.03 11.91 6.42
N HIS A 292 20.84 11.81 7.73
CA HIS A 292 20.47 10.57 8.42
C HIS A 292 19.24 10.79 9.30
N ALA A 293 18.20 9.99 9.09
CA ALA A 293 17.07 9.96 10.00
C ALA A 293 17.48 9.21 11.27
N ALA A 294 17.19 9.81 12.43
CA ALA A 294 17.34 9.15 13.71
C ALA A 294 16.33 7.99 13.78
N PRO A 295 16.74 6.78 14.20
CA PRO A 295 15.78 5.76 14.54
C PRO A 295 14.87 6.31 15.66
N PRO A 296 13.58 5.93 15.70
CA PRO A 296 12.72 6.28 16.83
C PRO A 296 13.39 5.80 18.14
N GLU A 297 13.56 6.67 19.13
CA GLU A 297 14.26 6.37 20.40
C GLU A 297 13.71 5.12 21.11
N GLU A 298 12.44 4.81 20.85
CA GLU A 298 11.65 3.77 21.50
C GLU A 298 11.79 2.40 20.82
N PHE A 299 12.37 2.32 19.62
CA PHE A 299 12.42 1.07 18.85
C PHE A 299 13.66 0.22 19.18
N LYS A 300 13.72 -0.33 20.40
CA LYS A 300 14.78 -1.25 20.85
C LYS A 300 14.44 -2.71 20.50
N SER A 301 14.37 -3.06 19.21
CA SER A 301 14.32 -4.47 18.82
C SER A 301 15.74 -5.10 18.82
N LYS A 302 15.87 -6.41 19.08
CA LYS A 302 17.15 -7.13 18.91
C LYS A 302 17.76 -6.95 17.51
N HIS A 303 16.91 -6.70 16.50
CA HIS A 303 17.30 -6.42 15.11
C HIS A 303 17.62 -4.93 14.85
N ALA A 304 17.14 -4.01 15.70
CA ALA A 304 17.39 -2.57 15.60
C ALA A 304 18.78 -2.17 16.09
N LYS A 305 19.44 -3.01 16.91
CA LYS A 305 20.80 -2.77 17.43
C LYS A 305 21.86 -2.56 16.33
N HIS A 306 21.59 -2.94 15.07
CA HIS A 306 22.50 -2.76 13.94
C HIS A 306 22.04 -1.68 12.94
N ALA A 307 20.83 -1.12 13.11
CA ALA A 307 20.30 -0.05 12.28
C ALA A 307 20.74 1.32 12.83
N LYS A 308 22.06 1.61 12.83
CA LYS A 308 22.59 2.85 13.42
C LYS A 308 22.04 4.12 12.75
N HIS A 309 21.66 4.06 11.46
CA HIS A 309 21.05 5.17 10.73
C HIS A 309 20.07 4.69 9.66
N VAL A 310 18.87 5.26 9.59
CA VAL A 310 17.93 5.01 8.50
C VAL A 310 18.31 5.91 7.32
N LYS A 311 18.70 5.31 6.18
CA LYS A 311 19.18 6.05 4.98
C LYS A 311 18.06 6.53 4.05
N ARG A 312 16.81 6.09 4.28
CA ARG A 312 15.63 6.45 3.47
C ARG A 312 14.37 6.44 4.33
N MET A 313 13.55 7.47 4.19
CA MET A 313 12.22 7.52 4.79
C MET A 313 11.17 7.09 3.76
N ALA A 314 10.17 6.37 4.24
CA ALA A 314 8.94 6.14 3.50
C ALA A 314 8.22 7.48 3.22
N SER A 315 7.87 7.77 1.96
CA SER A 315 7.03 8.94 1.67
C SER A 315 5.71 8.89 2.48
N PRO A 316 5.37 9.95 3.24
CA PRO A 316 4.14 10.10 4.01
C PRO A 316 2.96 10.53 3.12
N ILE A 317 3.23 10.96 1.89
CA ILE A 317 2.24 11.31 0.88
C ILE A 317 2.29 10.33 -0.28
N TRP A 318 1.13 9.81 -0.67
CA TRP A 318 0.99 8.79 -1.69
C TRP A 318 0.12 9.33 -2.83
N LEU A 319 0.71 9.58 -3.99
CA LEU A 319 -0.04 9.84 -5.21
C LEU A 319 -0.66 8.53 -5.72
N ARG A 320 -1.97 8.53 -5.94
CA ARG A 320 -2.73 7.45 -6.56
C ARG A 320 -3.56 8.00 -7.71
N ILE A 321 -3.76 7.15 -8.72
CA ILE A 321 -4.61 7.46 -9.85
C ILE A 321 -5.82 6.53 -9.75
N ILE A 322 -6.99 7.10 -9.53
CA ILE A 322 -8.23 6.38 -9.36
C ILE A 322 -8.98 6.41 -10.69
N PRO A 323 -9.24 5.25 -11.30
CA PRO A 323 -10.12 5.18 -12.47
C PRO A 323 -11.58 5.29 -12.02
N ILE A 324 -12.35 6.13 -12.70
CA ILE A 324 -13.80 6.28 -12.49
C ILE A 324 -14.43 6.20 -13.88
N GLN A 325 -15.16 5.12 -14.15
CA GLN A 325 -15.64 4.80 -15.50
C GLN A 325 -14.52 4.88 -16.56
N GLN A 326 -14.57 5.89 -17.44
CA GLN A 326 -13.60 6.13 -18.51
C GLN A 326 -12.58 7.22 -18.19
N THR A 327 -12.71 7.90 -17.06
CA THR A 327 -11.83 8.98 -16.64
C THR A 327 -10.94 8.58 -15.46
N TYR A 328 -9.99 9.44 -15.13
CA TYR A 328 -8.98 9.20 -14.11
C TYR A 328 -8.85 10.43 -13.22
N THR A 329 -8.80 10.22 -11.91
CA THR A 329 -8.62 11.28 -10.91
C THR A 329 -7.35 11.05 -10.11
N PRO A 330 -6.41 12.03 -10.05
CA PRO A 330 -5.28 11.96 -9.15
C PRO A 330 -5.71 12.31 -7.72
N ILE A 331 -5.31 11.48 -6.77
CA ILE A 331 -5.52 11.72 -5.34
C ILE A 331 -4.19 11.66 -4.59
N PHE A 332 -4.10 12.41 -3.50
CA PHE A 332 -3.02 12.31 -2.52
C PHE A 332 -3.56 11.70 -1.22
N LEU A 333 -3.13 10.48 -0.93
CA LEU A 333 -3.43 9.80 0.32
C LEU A 333 -2.32 10.09 1.34
N LEU A 334 -2.71 10.65 2.49
CA LEU A 334 -1.86 11.02 3.61
C LEU A 334 -2.24 10.16 4.83
N PRO A 335 -1.70 8.94 4.96
CA PRO A 335 -1.90 8.12 6.14
C PRO A 335 -1.17 8.70 7.36
N GLN A 336 -1.59 8.32 8.56
CA GLN A 336 -0.90 8.72 9.78
C GLN A 336 0.50 8.08 9.81
N THR A 337 1.52 8.90 9.96
CA THR A 337 2.92 8.44 9.95
C THR A 337 3.75 9.32 10.88
N SER A 338 4.73 8.68 11.52
CA SER A 338 5.70 9.37 12.37
C SER A 338 6.83 9.90 11.48
N LEU A 339 7.07 11.21 11.48
CA LEU A 339 8.23 11.81 10.82
C LEU A 339 9.41 11.79 11.80
N PRO A 340 10.49 11.03 11.55
CA PRO A 340 11.65 11.01 12.41
C PRO A 340 12.42 12.33 12.35
N ALA A 341 13.14 12.65 13.42
CA ALA A 341 14.14 13.71 13.40
C ALA A 341 15.26 13.36 12.38
N VAL A 342 15.78 14.37 11.69
CA VAL A 342 16.87 14.21 10.73
C VAL A 342 18.08 14.95 11.26
N LYS A 343 19.18 14.21 11.46
CA LYS A 343 20.44 14.79 11.94
C LYS A 343 20.93 15.85 10.94
N GLY A 344 21.23 17.05 11.45
CA GLY A 344 21.68 18.18 10.63
C GLY A 344 20.57 19.09 10.13
N LEU A 345 19.30 18.84 10.51
CA LEU A 345 18.18 19.75 10.29
C LEU A 345 17.71 20.35 11.62
N PRO A 346 17.17 21.58 11.62
CA PRO A 346 16.40 22.09 12.75
C PRO A 346 15.28 21.12 13.13
N ASP A 347 14.97 21.05 14.43
CA ASP A 347 13.84 20.26 14.91
C ASP A 347 12.55 20.69 14.21
N HIS A 348 11.64 19.74 14.01
CA HIS A 348 10.35 19.95 13.33
C HIS A 348 10.39 20.38 11.85
N SER A 349 11.57 20.56 11.22
CA SER A 349 11.66 20.95 9.80
C SER A 349 10.81 20.07 8.86
N LEU A 350 10.85 18.75 9.06
CA LEU A 350 10.03 17.83 8.27
C LEU A 350 8.54 17.94 8.55
N GLN A 351 8.17 18.24 9.80
CA GLN A 351 6.77 18.44 10.19
C GLN A 351 6.22 19.71 9.52
N GLN A 352 7.00 20.79 9.51
CA GLN A 352 6.66 22.04 8.83
C GLN A 352 6.55 21.82 7.32
N SER A 353 7.54 21.17 6.68
CA SER A 353 7.46 20.81 5.26
C SER A 353 6.22 19.94 4.96
N TYR A 354 5.83 19.06 5.87
CA TYR A 354 4.63 18.23 5.70
C TYR A 354 3.34 19.03 5.80
N GLN A 355 3.29 20.08 6.63
CA GLN A 355 2.15 21.00 6.74
C GLN A 355 2.06 21.91 5.50
N LEU A 356 3.17 22.51 5.07
CA LEU A 356 3.23 23.34 3.85
C LEU A 356 2.75 22.57 2.62
N LEU A 357 3.09 21.28 2.51
CA LEU A 357 2.58 20.44 1.42
C LEU A 357 1.04 20.34 1.41
N GLN A 358 0.41 20.27 2.58
CA GLN A 358 -1.05 20.18 2.69
C GLN A 358 -1.72 21.51 2.32
N GLU A 359 -1.11 22.62 2.74
CA GLU A 359 -1.54 23.98 2.37
C GLU A 359 -1.40 24.17 0.85
N HIS A 360 -0.26 23.80 0.29
CA HIS A 360 -0.01 23.85 -1.15
C HIS A 360 -1.02 23.04 -1.97
N LEU A 361 -1.44 21.86 -1.49
CA LEU A 361 -2.51 21.10 -2.15
C LEU A 361 -3.83 21.88 -2.17
N LYS A 362 -4.20 22.54 -1.07
CA LYS A 362 -5.42 23.35 -0.99
C LYS A 362 -5.36 24.57 -1.92
N GLU A 363 -4.21 25.26 -1.97
CA GLU A 363 -3.98 26.39 -2.89
C GLU A 363 -4.12 25.97 -4.36
N LEU A 364 -3.73 24.74 -4.70
CA LEU A 364 -3.90 24.17 -6.03
C LEU A 364 -5.32 23.65 -6.32
N GLY A 365 -6.27 23.89 -5.40
CA GLY A 365 -7.68 23.50 -5.56
C GLY A 365 -7.95 22.02 -5.26
N TYR A 366 -7.11 21.34 -4.47
CA TYR A 366 -7.44 20.02 -3.95
C TYR A 366 -8.30 20.14 -2.68
N GLU A 367 -9.40 19.40 -2.67
CA GLU A 367 -10.33 19.31 -1.54
C GLU A 367 -9.86 18.27 -0.53
N GLU A 368 -9.94 18.60 0.75
CA GLU A 368 -9.51 17.73 1.85
C GLU A 368 -10.68 16.90 2.39
N VAL A 369 -10.45 15.59 2.50
CA VAL A 369 -11.41 14.61 2.99
C VAL A 369 -10.77 13.76 4.07
N TRP A 370 -11.42 13.71 5.24
CA TRP A 370 -11.04 12.80 6.31
C TRP A 370 -11.54 11.39 6.01
N LEU A 371 -10.69 10.38 6.15
CA LEU A 371 -11.09 8.98 5.94
C LEU A 371 -11.66 8.33 7.21
N SER A 372 -12.06 9.12 8.21
CA SER A 372 -12.63 8.69 9.49
C SER A 372 -14.00 8.05 9.36
#